data_AF-A0A6P0L9P8-F1
#
_entry.id   AF-A0A6P0L9P8-F1
#
_cell.length_a   1.000
_cell.length_b   1.000
_cell.length_c   1.000
_cell.angle_alpha   90.00
_cell.angle_beta   90.00
_cell.angle_gamma   90.00
#
_symmetry.space_group_name_H-M   'P 1'
#
loop_
_entity.id
_entity.type
_entity.pdbx_description
1 polymer ?
#
loop_
_entity_poly.entity_id
_entity_poly.type
_entity_poly.pdbx_seq_one_letter_code
_entity_poly.pdbx_strand_id
1 'polypeptide(L)'
;MNAGNPPGYLLAQIESALCSAFPSEIQLAMMLRHQFSQNLAQVASGGNLTEIVYKVVQEFQSSNSLEKLIKKALKENPKNAELKAIKEKFEITTSLVNILLPLENNFMKQMQQAYKACCPNNLLDDSAEEIPESLEEILESLDKIPQYYNDQEIPIIQFGARLLKTEDIPNPIGDQLKQWLEKNAKHDLSPGTARTGKKSCKTTHILHLSDLHITSSEQATLWSNQLAEDLIKDLDIPNLDALILSGDIANYSTAEEYDAAEQFLDNLRKDFPLDPEKIVLVPGNHDLNWTLAEEAYDLHDREKYQGKLKQGHQIKREELIPLRDKAKCQQRFAHFSQFYETIKDQPYPLEYDQQAIIDHLPKQNLLILGLNSAWELDKYLRAPASIHRIALTNALNQIRRNPDYLNCPLKIAVWHHPLNSDGSDRITDQGFIQRLAVAGFRFFLHGHIHKAETSLFRYDLSPSGRKLDGICAGTFGAPTVELRSGYPWQYNLLKINDKQLTVHTRRREEENGAWKPDSRWSQGPGKSALDYYYIEL
;
A
#
# COMPACT_ATOMS: atom_id res chain seq x y z
N MET A 1 20.71 37.37 11.44
CA MET A 1 19.87 37.47 10.24
C MET A 1 18.78 38.45 10.60
N ASN A 2 18.60 39.53 9.83
CA ASN A 2 17.46 40.42 10.04
C ASN A 2 16.21 39.59 9.74
N ALA A 3 15.39 39.30 10.74
CA ALA A 3 14.03 38.88 10.45
C ALA A 3 13.41 40.07 9.71
N GLY A 4 13.09 39.91 8.42
CA GLY A 4 12.19 40.85 7.75
C GLY A 4 10.93 41.00 8.59
N ASN A 5 10.23 42.13 8.43
CA ASN A 5 9.00 42.37 9.17
C ASN A 5 8.09 41.14 9.06
N PRO A 6 7.78 40.46 10.19
CA PRO A 6 6.91 39.31 10.15
C PRO A 6 5.52 39.74 9.68
N PRO A 7 4.76 38.86 8.99
CA PRO A 7 3.38 39.13 8.62
C PRO A 7 2.53 39.56 9.81
N GLY A 8 1.56 40.45 9.61
CA GLY A 8 0.71 41.00 10.66
C GLY A 8 -0.05 39.93 11.44
N TYR A 9 -0.55 38.89 10.75
CA TYR A 9 -1.23 37.77 11.41
C TYR A 9 -0.33 37.02 12.39
N LEU A 10 0.97 36.96 12.12
CA LEU A 10 1.94 36.26 12.95
C LEU A 10 2.25 37.08 14.21
N LEU A 11 2.25 38.42 14.13
CA LEU A 11 2.35 39.31 15.29
C LEU A 11 1.18 39.07 16.26
N ALA A 12 -0.05 39.01 15.75
CA ALA A 12 -1.23 38.72 16.57
C ALA A 12 -1.15 37.36 17.27
N GLN A 13 -0.57 36.35 16.63
CA GLN A 13 -0.36 35.03 17.25
C GLN A 13 0.74 35.03 18.32
N ILE A 14 1.80 35.84 18.14
CA ILE A 14 2.82 36.07 19.17
C ILE A 14 2.17 36.74 20.39
N GLU A 15 1.33 37.75 20.17
CA GLU A 15 0.58 38.43 21.23
C GLU A 15 -0.30 37.45 22.00
N SER A 16 -1.08 36.62 21.30
CA SER A 16 -1.89 35.57 21.92
C SER A 16 -1.05 34.60 22.76
N ALA A 17 0.06 34.11 22.21
CA ALA A 17 0.94 33.16 22.91
C ALA A 17 1.59 33.77 24.16
N LEU A 18 1.93 35.07 24.12
CA LEU A 18 2.44 35.79 25.28
C LEU A 18 1.37 36.01 26.34
N CYS A 19 0.15 36.37 25.96
CA CYS A 19 -0.99 36.45 26.88
C CYS A 19 -1.28 35.09 27.55
N SER A 20 -1.23 34.00 26.78
CA SER A 20 -1.41 32.63 27.29
C SER A 20 -0.31 32.22 28.28
N ALA A 21 0.94 32.56 27.99
CA ALA A 21 2.06 32.24 28.86
C ALA A 21 2.16 33.14 30.11
N PHE A 22 1.72 34.38 30.01
CA PHE A 22 1.79 35.37 31.08
C PHE A 22 0.42 36.02 31.28
N PRO A 23 -0.53 35.32 31.92
CA PRO A 23 -1.94 35.75 32.04
C PRO A 23 -2.17 36.95 32.98
N SER A 24 -1.11 37.62 33.43
CA SER A 24 -1.19 38.85 34.22
C SER A 24 -0.02 39.80 33.92
N GLU A 25 -0.27 41.10 34.10
CA GLU A 25 0.75 42.15 33.93
C GLU A 25 1.99 41.87 34.81
N ILE A 26 1.77 41.39 36.04
CA ILE A 26 2.85 41.06 36.98
C ILE A 26 3.73 39.94 36.42
N GLN A 27 3.15 38.88 35.87
CA GLN A 27 3.92 37.77 35.31
C GLN A 27 4.71 38.18 34.06
N LEU A 28 4.11 39.02 33.21
CA LEU A 28 4.80 39.59 32.05
C LEU A 28 5.97 40.50 32.50
N ALA A 29 5.75 41.34 33.51
CA ALA A 29 6.77 42.19 34.09
C ALA A 29 7.92 41.39 34.71
N MET A 30 7.61 40.28 35.40
CA MET A 30 8.62 39.36 35.92
C MET A 30 9.46 38.77 34.79
N MET A 31 8.84 38.31 33.70
CA MET A 31 9.56 37.77 32.54
C MET A 31 10.50 38.82 31.91
N LEU A 32 10.00 40.04 31.67
CA LEU A 32 10.84 41.11 31.11
C LEU A 32 11.99 41.49 32.05
N ARG A 33 11.74 41.53 33.36
CA ARG A 33 12.78 41.84 34.34
C ARG A 33 13.84 40.74 34.42
N HIS A 34 13.42 39.48 34.55
CA HIS A 34 14.33 38.34 34.70
C HIS A 34 15.14 38.07 33.43
N GLN A 35 14.46 38.13 32.27
CA GLN A 35 15.08 37.73 31.02
C GLN A 35 15.73 38.89 30.27
N PHE A 36 15.25 40.14 30.44
CA PHE A 36 15.73 41.30 29.69
C PHE A 36 16.30 42.42 30.57
N SER A 37 16.18 42.33 31.90
CA SER A 37 16.53 43.45 32.81
C SER A 37 15.77 44.74 32.47
N GLN A 38 14.58 44.62 31.89
CA GLN A 38 13.71 45.74 31.52
C GLN A 38 12.56 45.87 32.51
N ASN A 39 12.16 47.10 32.79
CA ASN A 39 10.95 47.38 33.56
C ASN A 39 9.77 47.49 32.59
N LEU A 40 8.71 46.70 32.81
CA LEU A 40 7.52 46.73 31.95
C LEU A 40 6.95 48.15 31.82
N ALA A 41 6.91 48.93 32.90
CA ALA A 41 6.39 50.29 32.87
C ALA A 41 7.19 51.26 31.98
N GLN A 42 8.44 50.92 31.62
CA GLN A 42 9.26 51.68 30.67
C GLN A 42 9.03 51.25 29.21
N VAL A 43 8.49 50.04 29.00
CA VAL A 43 8.24 49.44 27.68
C VAL A 43 6.79 49.64 27.25
N ALA A 44 5.85 49.42 28.17
CA ALA A 44 4.42 49.54 27.95
C ALA A 44 3.74 49.97 29.25
N SER A 45 3.03 51.10 29.23
CA SER A 45 2.23 51.57 30.35
C SER A 45 0.79 51.85 29.92
N GLY A 46 -0.16 51.55 30.80
CA GLY A 46 -1.59 51.82 30.63
C GLY A 46 -2.28 50.89 29.63
N GLY A 47 -3.42 50.35 30.04
CA GLY A 47 -4.24 49.44 29.24
C GLY A 47 -4.55 48.12 29.95
N ASN A 48 -5.32 47.26 29.30
CA ASN A 48 -5.48 45.86 29.70
C ASN A 48 -4.26 45.03 29.25
N LEU A 49 -4.15 43.78 29.71
CA LEU A 49 -3.01 42.90 29.41
C LEU A 49 -2.74 42.77 27.90
N THR A 50 -3.79 42.67 27.08
CA THR A 50 -3.66 42.55 25.61
C THR A 50 -3.01 43.78 25.01
N GLU A 51 -3.42 44.98 25.41
CA GLU A 51 -2.81 46.25 24.97
C GLU A 51 -1.35 46.38 25.42
N ILE A 52 -1.03 45.91 26.64
CA ILE A 52 0.33 45.90 27.16
C ILE A 52 1.20 44.94 26.34
N VAL A 53 0.72 43.72 26.07
CA VAL A 53 1.44 42.73 25.26
C VAL A 53 1.65 43.22 23.84
N TYR A 54 0.63 43.83 23.21
CA TYR A 54 0.76 44.48 21.90
C TYR A 54 1.91 45.50 21.88
N LYS A 55 1.95 46.42 22.85
CA LYS A 55 3.03 47.43 22.95
C LYS A 55 4.41 46.79 23.14
N VAL A 56 4.50 45.72 23.95
CA VAL A 56 5.74 44.96 24.12
C VAL A 56 6.17 44.33 22.79
N VAL A 57 5.25 43.67 22.07
CA VAL A 57 5.56 43.07 20.76
C VAL A 57 6.03 44.13 19.76
N GLN A 58 5.39 45.30 19.71
CA GLN A 58 5.81 46.43 18.88
C GLN A 58 7.23 46.93 19.20
N GLU A 59 7.58 47.08 20.48
CA GLU A 59 8.94 47.50 20.89
C GLU A 59 10.00 46.46 20.51
N PHE A 60 9.68 45.17 20.67
CA PHE A 60 10.61 44.10 20.28
C PHE A 60 10.67 43.92 18.77
N GLN A 61 9.63 44.29 18.03
CA GLN A 61 9.64 44.36 16.57
C GLN A 61 10.53 45.51 16.08
N SER A 62 10.36 46.72 16.63
CA SER A 62 11.14 47.91 16.25
C SER A 62 12.64 47.73 16.50
N SER A 63 12.99 46.96 17.53
CA SER A 63 14.36 46.60 17.89
C SER A 63 14.87 45.29 17.28
N ASN A 64 14.13 44.71 16.32
CA ASN A 64 14.46 43.45 15.63
C ASN A 64 14.83 42.30 16.59
N SER A 65 14.12 42.23 17.72
CA SER A 65 14.39 41.36 18.86
C SER A 65 13.22 40.41 19.17
N LEU A 66 12.25 40.25 18.27
CA LEU A 66 11.11 39.34 18.43
C LEU A 66 11.52 37.87 18.65
N GLU A 67 12.46 37.36 17.87
CA GLU A 67 12.97 35.99 18.05
C GLU A 67 13.54 35.80 19.46
N LYS A 68 14.24 36.82 19.97
CA LYS A 68 14.82 36.84 21.31
C LYS A 68 13.73 36.92 22.38
N LEU A 69 12.66 37.69 22.15
CA LEU A 69 11.47 37.74 22.99
C LEU A 69 10.84 36.36 23.16
N ILE A 70 10.52 35.69 22.04
CA ILE A 70 9.90 34.35 22.05
C ILE A 70 10.78 33.33 22.76
N LYS A 71 12.08 33.29 22.44
CA LYS A 71 13.03 32.33 23.04
C LYS A 71 13.16 32.51 24.55
N LYS A 72 13.20 33.75 25.04
CA LYS A 72 13.31 34.05 26.47
C LYS A 72 11.98 33.87 27.22
N ALA A 73 10.85 34.20 26.60
CA ALA A 73 9.52 33.88 27.09
C ALA A 73 9.35 32.36 27.29
N LEU A 74 9.76 31.56 26.31
CA LEU A 74 9.72 30.09 26.40
C LEU A 74 10.69 29.54 27.45
N LYS A 75 11.82 30.21 27.72
CA LYS A 75 12.73 29.83 28.80
C LYS A 75 12.09 30.01 30.19
N GLU A 76 11.31 31.07 30.38
CA GLU A 76 10.57 31.32 31.63
C GLU A 76 9.38 30.35 31.77
N ASN A 77 8.68 30.07 30.66
CA ASN A 77 7.50 29.18 30.63
C ASN A 77 7.65 28.02 29.61
N PRO A 78 8.53 27.03 29.90
CA PRO A 78 8.89 25.98 28.94
C PRO A 78 7.78 24.95 28.68
N LYS A 79 6.70 24.97 29.46
CA LYS A 79 5.55 24.05 29.29
C LYS A 79 4.38 24.67 28.52
N ASN A 80 4.38 25.97 28.25
CA ASN A 80 3.30 26.60 27.49
C ASN A 80 3.32 26.11 26.04
N ALA A 81 2.20 25.53 25.57
CA ALA A 81 2.11 24.91 24.25
C ALA A 81 2.06 25.96 23.13
N GLU A 82 1.40 27.10 23.35
CA GLU A 82 1.29 28.19 22.37
C GLU A 82 2.65 28.84 22.10
N LEU A 83 3.48 29.04 23.13
CA LEU A 83 4.85 29.52 22.96
C LEU A 83 5.76 28.56 22.18
N LYS A 84 5.53 27.25 22.29
CA LYS A 84 6.28 26.25 21.50
C LYS A 84 5.85 26.30 20.03
N ALA A 85 4.54 26.27 19.80
CA ALA A 85 3.98 26.31 18.46
C ALA A 85 4.38 27.60 17.72
N ILE A 86 4.28 28.76 18.38
CA ILE A 86 4.63 30.04 17.76
C ILE A 86 6.13 30.17 17.48
N LYS A 87 7.01 29.57 18.30
CA LYS A 87 8.45 29.59 18.07
C LYS A 87 8.82 28.90 16.75
N GLU A 88 8.35 27.66 16.57
CA GLU A 88 8.61 26.87 15.37
C GLU A 88 8.05 27.58 14.13
N LYS A 89 6.80 28.03 14.22
CA LYS A 89 6.12 28.78 13.17
C LYS A 89 6.82 30.08 12.80
N PHE A 90 7.27 30.85 13.78
CA PHE A 90 7.99 32.10 13.54
C PHE A 90 9.28 31.87 12.75
N GLU A 91 10.07 30.86 13.13
CA GLU A 91 11.31 30.52 12.44
C GLU A 91 11.06 30.09 10.98
N ILE A 92 10.03 29.26 10.73
CA ILE A 92 9.66 28.78 9.39
C ILE A 92 9.14 29.93 8.51
N THR A 93 8.13 30.66 8.98
CA THR A 93 7.45 31.69 8.17
C THR A 93 8.38 32.86 7.83
N THR A 94 9.12 33.40 8.81
CA THR A 94 9.98 34.58 8.57
C THR A 94 11.15 34.25 7.63
N SER A 95 11.70 33.04 7.74
CA SER A 95 12.77 32.61 6.82
C SER A 95 12.26 32.42 5.39
N LEU A 96 11.02 31.95 5.20
CA LEU A 96 10.40 31.86 3.87
C LEU A 96 10.09 33.25 3.28
N VAL A 97 9.52 34.16 4.08
CA VAL A 97 9.23 35.54 3.66
C VAL A 97 10.50 36.21 3.16
N ASN A 98 11.62 36.09 3.89
CA ASN A 98 12.90 36.68 3.48
C ASN A 98 13.40 36.16 2.12
N ILE A 99 13.06 34.92 1.75
CA ILE A 99 13.43 34.31 0.46
C ILE A 99 12.51 34.80 -0.66
N LEU A 100 11.21 34.90 -0.39
CA LEU A 100 10.18 35.15 -1.42
C LEU A 100 9.83 36.63 -1.63
N LEU A 101 10.11 37.50 -0.65
CA LEU A 101 9.81 38.94 -0.73
C LEU A 101 10.38 39.60 -2.01
N PRO A 102 11.60 39.29 -2.49
CA PRO A 102 12.11 39.87 -3.74
C PRO A 102 11.32 39.44 -5.00
N LEU A 103 10.54 38.36 -4.92
CA LEU A 103 9.79 37.81 -6.04
C LEU A 103 8.32 38.24 -6.07
N GLU A 104 7.78 38.77 -4.97
CA GLU A 104 6.34 39.04 -4.78
C GLU A 104 5.72 39.68 -6.03
N ASN A 105 6.18 40.87 -6.42
CA ASN A 105 5.60 41.61 -7.55
C ASN A 105 5.68 40.91 -8.92
N ASN A 106 6.66 40.03 -9.13
CA ASN A 106 6.93 39.42 -10.44
C ASN A 106 6.47 37.95 -10.54
N PHE A 107 6.20 37.31 -9.40
CA PHE A 107 5.86 35.88 -9.30
C PHE A 107 4.54 35.63 -8.58
N MET A 108 3.73 36.66 -8.31
CA MET A 108 2.43 36.50 -7.67
C MET A 108 1.56 35.44 -8.34
N LYS A 109 1.55 35.35 -9.68
CA LYS A 109 0.77 34.32 -10.39
C LYS A 109 1.21 32.89 -10.04
N GLN A 110 2.52 32.64 -10.01
CA GLN A 110 3.09 31.35 -9.62
C GLN A 110 2.83 31.06 -8.14
N MET A 111 2.93 32.07 -7.27
CA MET A 111 2.57 31.95 -5.86
C MET A 111 1.09 31.58 -5.69
N GLN A 112 0.18 32.25 -6.40
CA GLN A 112 -1.25 31.93 -6.38
C GLN A 112 -1.53 30.50 -6.89
N GLN A 113 -0.81 30.03 -7.91
CA GLN A 113 -0.93 28.65 -8.41
C GLN A 113 -0.44 27.63 -7.39
N ALA A 114 0.72 27.88 -6.77
CA ALA A 114 1.26 27.03 -5.71
C ALA A 114 0.33 26.98 -4.50
N TYR A 115 -0.25 28.12 -4.13
CA TYR A 115 -1.26 28.25 -3.08
C TYR A 115 -2.51 27.41 -3.39
N LYS A 116 -3.14 27.60 -4.56
CA LYS A 116 -4.33 26.84 -4.98
C LYS A 116 -4.11 25.33 -4.91
N ALA A 117 -2.93 24.89 -5.33
CA ALA A 117 -2.59 23.49 -5.29
C ALA A 117 -2.56 22.95 -3.84
N CYS A 118 -2.19 23.77 -2.85
CA CYS A 118 -2.19 23.39 -1.43
C CYS A 118 -3.60 23.31 -0.82
N CYS A 119 -4.63 23.87 -1.45
CA CYS A 119 -5.99 23.86 -0.93
C CYS A 119 -6.69 22.50 -1.20
N PRO A 120 -7.35 21.89 -0.19
CA PRO A 120 -8.17 20.68 -0.36
C PRO A 120 -9.32 20.86 -1.38
N ASN A 121 -9.64 19.81 -2.16
CA ASN A 121 -10.67 19.85 -3.21
C ASN A 121 -12.08 20.26 -2.74
N ASN A 122 -12.39 20.15 -1.44
CA ASN A 122 -13.69 20.51 -0.88
C ASN A 122 -13.81 22.00 -0.46
N LEU A 123 -12.74 22.79 -0.55
CA LEU A 123 -12.74 24.23 -0.22
C LEU A 123 -12.94 25.13 -1.45
N LEU A 124 -12.97 24.56 -2.65
CA LEU A 124 -13.08 25.29 -3.92
C LEU A 124 -14.44 25.11 -4.61
N ASP A 125 -15.35 24.33 -4.03
CA ASP A 125 -16.70 24.12 -4.53
C ASP A 125 -17.67 24.98 -3.70
N ASP A 126 -18.29 25.96 -4.36
CA ASP A 126 -19.43 26.78 -3.92
C ASP A 126 -19.23 28.00 -2.98
N SER A 127 -18.04 28.60 -2.88
CA SER A 127 -17.99 30.02 -2.44
C SER A 127 -16.86 30.81 -3.09
N ALA A 128 -17.16 32.06 -3.44
CA ALA A 128 -16.23 33.04 -3.98
C ALA A 128 -15.17 33.44 -2.94
N GLU A 129 -14.30 32.52 -2.53
CA GLU A 129 -13.07 32.90 -1.84
C GLU A 129 -12.14 33.55 -2.86
N GLU A 130 -11.95 34.87 -2.72
CA GLU A 130 -11.01 35.64 -3.53
C GLU A 130 -9.61 35.03 -3.39
N ILE A 131 -8.95 34.82 -4.53
CA ILE A 131 -7.58 34.30 -4.56
C ILE A 131 -6.69 35.39 -3.92
N PRO A 132 -5.90 35.06 -2.87
CA PRO A 132 -5.00 36.02 -2.23
C PRO A 132 -4.16 36.82 -3.22
N GLU A 133 -4.08 38.14 -3.04
CA GLU A 133 -3.42 39.07 -3.97
C GLU A 133 -1.99 39.44 -3.52
N SER A 134 -1.61 39.13 -2.29
CA SER A 134 -0.29 39.38 -1.71
C SER A 134 0.35 38.12 -1.12
N LEU A 135 1.67 38.12 -0.94
CA LEU A 135 2.36 37.02 -0.26
C LEU A 135 1.89 36.89 1.19
N GLU A 136 1.59 38.02 1.85
CA GLU A 136 1.06 38.06 3.21
C GLU A 136 -0.29 37.33 3.33
N GLU A 137 -1.25 37.61 2.44
CA GLU A 137 -2.55 36.95 2.42
C GLU A 137 -2.44 35.45 2.10
N ILE A 138 -1.52 35.05 1.21
CA ILE A 138 -1.25 33.63 0.93
C ILE A 138 -0.80 32.93 2.22
N LEU A 139 0.19 33.49 2.91
CA LEU A 139 0.75 32.89 4.12
C LEU A 139 -0.28 32.85 5.25
N GLU A 140 -1.12 33.88 5.39
CA GLU A 140 -2.24 33.88 6.35
C GLU A 140 -3.27 32.79 6.02
N SER A 141 -3.61 32.63 4.74
CA SER A 141 -4.61 31.65 4.30
C SER A 141 -4.11 30.22 4.49
N LEU A 142 -2.86 29.94 4.13
CA LEU A 142 -2.21 28.64 4.38
C LEU A 142 -2.21 28.26 5.86
N ASP A 143 -2.10 29.27 6.73
CA ASP A 143 -2.07 29.07 8.16
C ASP A 143 -3.43 28.70 8.75
N LYS A 144 -4.53 29.11 8.09
CA LYS A 144 -5.90 28.77 8.46
C LYS A 144 -6.30 27.36 8.02
N ILE A 145 -5.55 26.72 7.12
CA ILE A 145 -5.86 25.36 6.63
C ILE A 145 -5.74 24.37 7.80
N PRO A 146 -6.83 23.65 8.16
CA PRO A 146 -6.78 22.67 9.23
C PRO A 146 -5.78 21.57 8.93
N GLN A 147 -4.85 21.32 9.87
CA GLN A 147 -3.93 20.18 9.79
C GLN A 147 -4.70 18.91 10.17
N TYR A 148 -5.16 18.17 9.17
CA TYR A 148 -5.69 16.83 9.40
C TYR A 148 -4.50 15.88 9.58
N TYR A 149 -4.41 15.26 10.76
CA TYR A 149 -3.40 14.26 11.14
C TYR A 149 -1.99 14.80 11.42
N ASN A 150 -1.30 14.19 12.39
CA ASN A 150 0.01 14.63 12.87
C ASN A 150 1.18 14.38 11.89
N ASP A 151 0.93 13.66 10.79
CA ASP A 151 1.94 13.19 9.83
C ASP A 151 1.92 13.95 8.48
N GLN A 152 1.05 14.95 8.32
CA GLN A 152 1.07 15.81 7.13
C GLN A 152 2.10 16.95 7.30
N GLU A 153 2.69 17.37 6.18
CA GLU A 153 3.57 18.53 6.16
C GLU A 153 2.79 19.82 6.37
N ILE A 154 3.39 20.77 7.11
CA ILE A 154 2.77 22.06 7.40
C ILE A 154 2.47 22.77 6.05
N PRO A 155 1.25 23.32 5.83
CA PRO A 155 0.85 23.90 4.54
C PRO A 155 1.84 24.92 3.95
N ILE A 156 2.49 25.72 4.79
CA ILE A 156 3.52 26.68 4.38
C ILE A 156 4.76 26.01 3.74
N ILE A 157 5.15 24.83 4.23
CA ILE A 157 6.25 24.03 3.67
C ILE A 157 5.83 23.45 2.32
N GLN A 158 4.61 22.93 2.23
CA GLN A 158 4.05 22.43 0.97
C GLN A 158 3.98 23.53 -0.09
N PHE A 159 3.57 24.73 0.30
CA PHE A 159 3.56 25.89 -0.58
C PHE A 159 4.95 26.19 -1.15
N GLY A 160 5.99 26.25 -0.31
CA GLY A 160 7.37 26.43 -0.76
C GLY A 160 7.82 25.35 -1.75
N ALA A 161 7.46 24.09 -1.49
CA ALA A 161 7.79 22.96 -2.38
C ALA A 161 7.08 23.04 -3.74
N ARG A 162 5.80 23.45 -3.76
CA ARG A 162 5.02 23.58 -4.99
C ARG A 162 5.46 24.79 -5.79
N LEU A 163 5.77 25.90 -5.13
CA LEU A 163 6.30 27.08 -5.78
C LEU A 163 7.61 26.74 -6.51
N LEU A 164 8.50 25.99 -5.88
CA LEU A 164 9.76 25.58 -6.50
C LEU A 164 9.58 24.61 -7.69
N LYS A 165 8.41 23.98 -7.86
CA LYS A 165 8.08 23.13 -9.02
C LYS A 165 7.58 23.90 -10.23
N THR A 166 7.28 25.20 -10.14
CA THR A 166 6.69 25.95 -11.26
C THR A 166 7.70 26.31 -12.37
N GLU A 167 8.85 25.62 -12.48
CA GLU A 167 9.98 25.78 -13.44
C GLU A 167 10.51 27.22 -13.73
N ASP A 168 9.98 28.25 -13.06
CA ASP A 168 10.21 29.67 -13.39
C ASP A 168 11.05 30.45 -12.36
N ILE A 169 11.35 29.90 -11.17
CA ILE A 169 12.01 30.68 -10.10
C ILE A 169 13.49 30.94 -10.44
N PRO A 170 13.95 32.21 -10.48
CA PRO A 170 15.33 32.53 -10.80
C PRO A 170 16.30 32.21 -9.66
N ASN A 171 17.52 31.82 -10.02
CA ASN A 171 18.64 31.78 -9.07
C ASN A 171 19.08 33.22 -8.69
N PRO A 172 19.51 33.46 -7.44
CA PRO A 172 19.80 32.47 -6.38
C PRO A 172 18.59 32.10 -5.52
N ILE A 173 17.40 32.66 -5.78
CA ILE A 173 16.22 32.49 -4.91
C ILE A 173 15.70 31.05 -4.97
N GLY A 174 15.73 30.41 -6.14
CA GLY A 174 15.43 28.99 -6.28
C GLY A 174 16.31 28.09 -5.40
N ASP A 175 17.63 28.32 -5.41
CA ASP A 175 18.58 27.60 -4.56
C ASP A 175 18.36 27.86 -3.07
N GLN A 176 18.05 29.11 -2.69
CA GLN A 176 17.73 29.47 -1.30
C GLN A 176 16.45 28.79 -0.82
N LEU A 177 15.41 28.74 -1.67
CA LEU A 177 14.16 28.05 -1.37
C LEU A 177 14.37 26.54 -1.25
N LYS A 178 15.26 25.95 -2.08
CA LYS A 178 15.64 24.54 -1.97
C LYS A 178 16.32 24.23 -0.64
N GLN A 179 17.33 25.01 -0.25
CA GLN A 179 18.01 24.87 1.04
C GLN A 179 17.05 25.07 2.21
N TRP A 180 16.08 25.98 2.06
CA TRP A 180 15.04 26.19 3.06
C TRP A 180 14.14 24.97 3.21
N LEU A 181 13.75 24.31 2.12
CA LEU A 181 12.97 23.06 2.17
C LEU A 181 13.76 21.93 2.83
N GLU A 182 15.02 21.73 2.47
CA GLU A 182 15.90 20.71 3.07
C GLU A 182 16.02 20.87 4.59
N LYS A 183 15.97 22.10 5.11
CA LYS A 183 16.08 22.41 6.54
C LYS A 183 14.75 22.21 7.29
N ASN A 184 13.62 22.57 6.68
CA ASN A 184 12.35 22.72 7.39
C ASN A 184 11.35 21.59 7.12
N ALA A 185 11.47 20.87 6.00
CA ALA A 185 10.57 19.77 5.67
C ALA A 185 10.90 18.51 6.51
N LYS A 186 9.86 17.83 7.00
CA LYS A 186 9.93 16.49 7.59
C LYS A 186 10.24 15.43 6.52
N HIS A 187 9.98 15.71 5.25
CA HIS A 187 10.21 14.83 4.09
C HIS A 187 10.99 15.55 2.96
N ASP A 188 11.71 14.82 2.11
CA ASP A 188 12.42 15.42 0.97
C ASP A 188 11.43 15.92 -0.10
N LEU A 189 11.36 17.25 -0.24
CA LEU A 189 10.45 17.96 -1.14
C LEU A 189 11.21 18.77 -2.21
N SER A 190 12.53 18.58 -2.33
CA SER A 190 13.36 19.40 -3.21
C SER A 190 13.24 19.01 -4.70
N PRO A 191 13.18 19.97 -5.64
CA PRO A 191 13.17 19.67 -7.06
C PRO A 191 14.61 19.42 -7.55
N GLY A 192 14.85 18.19 -7.97
CA GLY A 192 16.09 17.75 -8.59
C GLY A 192 16.11 18.08 -10.07
N THR A 193 17.16 18.79 -10.49
CA THR A 193 17.55 19.03 -11.88
C THR A 193 17.65 17.71 -12.65
N ALA A 194 16.94 17.63 -13.77
CA ALA A 194 17.06 16.52 -14.70
C ALA A 194 18.42 16.58 -15.41
N ARG A 195 19.27 15.56 -15.19
CA ARG A 195 19.64 14.59 -16.25
C ARG A 195 20.64 13.53 -15.74
N THR A 196 20.34 12.28 -16.13
CA THR A 196 21.11 11.02 -15.97
C THR A 196 20.99 10.31 -14.62
N GLY A 197 19.80 9.77 -14.34
CA GLY A 197 19.60 8.84 -13.22
C GLY A 197 18.16 8.81 -12.72
N LYS A 198 17.26 8.19 -13.49
CA LYS A 198 15.86 7.94 -13.10
C LYS A 198 15.85 7.10 -11.81
N LYS A 199 15.44 7.66 -10.67
CA LYS A 199 14.67 6.89 -9.67
C LYS A 199 13.24 7.42 -9.69
N SER A 200 12.50 6.88 -10.66
CA SER A 200 11.04 6.78 -10.65
C SER A 200 10.56 6.53 -9.21
N CYS A 201 9.59 7.29 -8.72
CA CYS A 201 8.57 6.68 -7.87
C CYS A 201 7.99 5.55 -8.73
N LYS A 202 8.43 4.31 -8.48
CA LYS A 202 8.25 3.21 -9.42
C LYS A 202 6.87 2.64 -9.16
N THR A 203 5.88 3.13 -9.91
CA THR A 203 4.59 2.47 -10.05
C THR A 203 4.85 1.01 -10.40
N THR A 204 4.43 0.11 -9.51
CA THR A 204 4.61 -1.33 -9.69
C THR A 204 3.30 -1.91 -10.15
N HIS A 205 3.30 -2.58 -11.30
CA HIS A 205 2.11 -3.24 -11.85
C HIS A 205 2.22 -4.75 -11.64
N ILE A 206 1.29 -5.32 -10.88
CA ILE A 206 1.22 -6.76 -10.63
C ILE A 206 -0.07 -7.28 -11.24
N LEU A 207 0.05 -8.23 -12.17
CA LEU A 207 -1.09 -8.93 -12.71
C LEU A 207 -1.45 -10.10 -11.78
N HIS A 208 -2.70 -10.18 -11.35
CA HIS A 208 -3.19 -11.27 -10.51
C HIS A 208 -4.30 -12.02 -11.23
N LEU A 209 -3.99 -13.25 -11.64
CA LEU A 209 -4.93 -14.19 -12.22
C LEU A 209 -5.12 -15.37 -11.25
N SER A 210 -6.29 -15.99 -11.34
CA SER A 210 -6.62 -17.24 -10.66
C SER A 210 -7.60 -18.02 -11.50
N ASP A 211 -7.66 -19.34 -11.29
CA ASP A 211 -8.65 -20.22 -11.92
C ASP A 211 -8.59 -20.03 -13.45
N LEU A 212 -7.40 -20.25 -13.99
CA LEU A 212 -7.12 -20.15 -15.42
C LEU A 212 -7.84 -21.29 -16.16
N HIS A 213 -7.86 -22.51 -15.60
CA HIS A 213 -8.48 -23.72 -16.19
C HIS A 213 -8.16 -23.91 -17.67
N ILE A 214 -6.91 -23.65 -18.05
CA ILE A 214 -6.50 -23.79 -19.45
C ILE A 214 -6.40 -25.26 -19.81
N THR A 215 -6.97 -25.62 -20.97
CA THR A 215 -7.01 -27.01 -21.42
C THR A 215 -6.46 -27.21 -22.83
N SER A 216 -6.23 -26.14 -23.59
CA SER A 216 -5.77 -26.25 -24.98
C SER A 216 -4.91 -25.08 -25.46
N SER A 217 -4.10 -25.35 -26.48
CA SER A 217 -3.28 -24.36 -27.20
C SER A 217 -4.11 -23.23 -27.84
N GLU A 218 -5.35 -23.53 -28.25
CA GLU A 218 -6.28 -22.55 -28.80
C GLU A 218 -6.71 -21.54 -27.73
N GLN A 219 -7.09 -22.04 -26.53
CA GLN A 219 -7.38 -21.19 -25.37
C GLN A 219 -6.14 -20.36 -24.97
N ALA A 220 -4.96 -20.98 -24.95
CA ALA A 220 -3.70 -20.30 -24.67
C ALA A 220 -3.50 -19.08 -25.56
N THR A 221 -3.67 -19.29 -26.88
CA THR A 221 -3.50 -18.24 -27.89
C THR A 221 -4.57 -17.17 -27.76
N LEU A 222 -5.85 -17.56 -27.67
CA LEU A 222 -6.95 -16.60 -27.62
C LEU A 222 -6.89 -15.75 -26.35
N TRP A 223 -6.75 -16.38 -25.19
CA TRP A 223 -6.83 -15.69 -23.91
C TRP A 223 -5.61 -14.83 -23.62
N SER A 224 -4.40 -15.24 -24.04
CA SER A 224 -3.22 -14.40 -23.92
C SER A 224 -3.37 -13.12 -24.75
N ASN A 225 -3.94 -13.23 -25.97
CA ASN A 225 -4.18 -12.07 -26.83
C ASN A 225 -5.25 -11.15 -26.24
N GLN A 226 -6.41 -11.68 -25.82
CA GLN A 226 -7.46 -10.85 -25.20
C GLN A 226 -6.95 -10.10 -23.97
N LEU A 227 -6.17 -10.78 -23.13
CA LEU A 227 -5.54 -10.16 -21.95
C LEU A 227 -4.53 -9.08 -22.36
N ALA A 228 -3.64 -9.36 -23.29
CA ALA A 228 -2.66 -8.39 -23.77
C ALA A 228 -3.35 -7.16 -24.39
N GLU A 229 -4.42 -7.35 -25.17
CA GLU A 229 -5.22 -6.26 -25.72
C GLU A 229 -5.80 -5.37 -24.63
N ASP A 230 -6.33 -5.94 -23.54
CA ASP A 230 -6.86 -5.17 -22.43
C ASP A 230 -5.79 -4.35 -21.71
N LEU A 231 -4.67 -5.01 -21.40
CA LEU A 231 -3.54 -4.40 -20.70
C LEU A 231 -2.90 -3.26 -21.52
N ILE A 232 -2.77 -3.44 -22.83
CA ILE A 232 -2.13 -2.46 -23.73
C ILE A 232 -3.11 -1.36 -24.16
N LYS A 233 -4.32 -1.72 -24.60
CA LYS A 233 -5.22 -0.76 -25.28
C LYS A 233 -6.14 -0.03 -24.32
N ASP A 234 -6.67 -0.69 -23.30
CA ASP A 234 -7.66 -0.08 -22.39
C ASP A 234 -7.01 0.41 -21.10
N LEU A 235 -6.10 -0.38 -20.51
CA LEU A 235 -5.40 -0.01 -19.28
C LEU A 235 -4.10 0.79 -19.52
N ASP A 236 -3.58 0.79 -20.75
CA ASP A 236 -2.37 1.51 -21.18
C ASP A 236 -1.19 1.34 -20.21
N ILE A 237 -0.95 0.08 -19.77
CA ILE A 237 0.13 -0.18 -18.83
C ILE A 237 1.48 -0.27 -19.55
N PRO A 238 2.54 0.39 -19.03
CA PRO A 238 3.83 0.43 -19.71
C PRO A 238 4.62 -0.88 -19.56
N ASN A 239 4.36 -1.65 -18.50
CA ASN A 239 5.04 -2.90 -18.18
C ASN A 239 4.29 -3.66 -17.10
N LEU A 240 4.58 -4.96 -16.97
CA LEU A 240 4.29 -5.76 -15.77
C LEU A 240 5.58 -5.93 -14.96
N ASP A 241 5.47 -5.79 -13.64
CA ASP A 241 6.56 -6.01 -12.70
C ASP A 241 6.51 -7.41 -12.07
N ALA A 242 5.31 -7.98 -11.94
CA ALA A 242 5.09 -9.36 -11.51
C ALA A 242 3.78 -9.93 -12.08
N LEU A 243 3.72 -11.25 -12.19
CA LEU A 243 2.53 -12.04 -12.47
C LEU A 243 2.32 -13.01 -11.31
N ILE A 244 1.10 -13.07 -10.78
CA ILE A 244 0.68 -14.01 -9.76
C ILE A 244 -0.43 -14.89 -10.33
N LEU A 245 -0.19 -16.20 -10.39
CA LEU A 245 -1.20 -17.23 -10.63
C LEU A 245 -1.52 -17.90 -9.29
N SER A 246 -2.67 -17.59 -8.70
CA SER A 246 -3.03 -17.99 -7.34
C SER A 246 -3.80 -19.33 -7.25
N GLY A 247 -3.67 -20.19 -8.25
CA GLY A 247 -4.19 -21.57 -8.27
C GLY A 247 -5.11 -21.86 -9.43
N ASP A 248 -5.41 -23.16 -9.58
CA ASP A 248 -6.23 -23.75 -10.64
C ASP A 248 -5.78 -23.29 -12.03
N ILE A 249 -4.48 -23.53 -12.29
CA ILE A 249 -3.87 -23.20 -13.58
C ILE A 249 -4.41 -24.15 -14.64
N ALA A 250 -4.34 -25.45 -14.36
CA ALA A 250 -4.89 -26.52 -15.18
C ALA A 250 -6.30 -26.91 -14.70
N ASN A 251 -7.02 -27.72 -15.48
CA ASN A 251 -8.36 -28.20 -15.10
C ASN A 251 -8.37 -29.62 -14.53
N TYR A 252 -7.47 -30.49 -14.99
CA TYR A 252 -7.33 -31.87 -14.53
C TYR A 252 -5.89 -32.23 -14.15
N SER A 253 -4.96 -31.29 -14.26
CA SER A 253 -3.53 -31.46 -14.03
C SER A 253 -2.97 -32.54 -14.96
N THR A 254 -2.99 -32.32 -16.27
CA THR A 254 -2.32 -33.16 -17.27
C THR A 254 -1.15 -32.43 -17.92
N ALA A 255 -0.23 -33.17 -18.55
CA ALA A 255 0.92 -32.58 -19.24
C ALA A 255 0.48 -31.63 -20.35
N GLU A 256 -0.54 -32.01 -21.13
CA GLU A 256 -1.06 -31.23 -22.25
C GLU A 256 -1.69 -29.90 -21.80
N GLU A 257 -2.36 -29.89 -20.63
CA GLU A 257 -2.90 -28.66 -20.05
C GLU A 257 -1.78 -27.72 -19.62
N TYR A 258 -0.68 -28.26 -19.07
CA TYR A 258 0.48 -27.45 -18.69
C TYR A 258 1.31 -26.98 -19.90
N ASP A 259 1.38 -27.74 -20.99
CA ASP A 259 1.94 -27.28 -22.27
C ASP A 259 1.15 -26.06 -22.78
N ALA A 260 -0.18 -26.08 -22.65
CA ALA A 260 -1.03 -24.94 -22.99
C ALA A 260 -0.83 -23.76 -22.03
N ALA A 261 -0.65 -24.01 -20.73
CA ALA A 261 -0.34 -22.97 -19.74
C ALA A 261 1.02 -22.31 -20.02
N GLU A 262 2.03 -23.09 -20.40
CA GLU A 262 3.34 -22.60 -20.81
C GLU A 262 3.21 -21.71 -22.04
N GLN A 263 2.47 -22.15 -23.07
CA GLN A 263 2.21 -21.36 -24.27
C GLN A 263 1.49 -20.03 -23.95
N PHE A 264 0.53 -20.04 -23.02
CA PHE A 264 -0.14 -18.82 -22.57
C PHE A 264 0.86 -17.82 -21.97
N LEU A 265 1.75 -18.30 -21.08
CA LEU A 265 2.80 -17.48 -20.48
C LEU A 265 3.81 -16.99 -21.52
N ASP A 266 4.24 -17.84 -22.46
CA ASP A 266 5.12 -17.48 -23.56
C ASP A 266 4.55 -16.38 -24.42
N ASN A 267 3.27 -16.49 -24.77
CA ASN A 267 2.59 -15.46 -25.54
C ASN A 267 2.52 -14.14 -24.77
N LEU A 268 2.12 -14.17 -23.50
CA LEU A 268 2.07 -12.97 -22.66
C LEU A 268 3.46 -12.32 -22.51
N ARG A 269 4.53 -13.13 -22.38
CA ARG A 269 5.91 -12.66 -22.24
C ARG A 269 6.48 -11.95 -23.47
N LYS A 270 5.90 -12.17 -24.66
CA LYS A 270 6.28 -11.45 -25.88
C LYS A 270 5.93 -9.96 -25.78
N ASP A 271 4.79 -9.65 -25.19
CA ASP A 271 4.32 -8.27 -25.00
C ASP A 271 4.78 -7.68 -23.66
N PHE A 272 4.83 -8.50 -22.61
CA PHE A 272 5.23 -8.11 -21.26
C PHE A 272 6.39 -8.97 -20.75
N PRO A 273 7.65 -8.57 -20.98
CA PRO A 273 8.81 -9.34 -20.56
C PRO A 273 8.86 -9.58 -19.04
N LEU A 274 8.68 -10.85 -18.64
CA LEU A 274 8.71 -11.31 -17.25
C LEU A 274 9.76 -12.40 -17.10
N ASP A 275 10.78 -12.10 -16.30
CA ASP A 275 11.77 -13.09 -15.87
C ASP A 275 11.13 -14.12 -14.93
N PRO A 276 11.64 -15.36 -14.86
CA PRO A 276 11.13 -16.41 -13.97
C PRO A 276 10.85 -15.95 -12.52
N GLU A 277 11.72 -15.14 -11.94
CA GLU A 277 11.60 -14.61 -10.57
C GLU A 277 10.38 -13.70 -10.36
N LYS A 278 9.81 -13.14 -11.44
CA LYS A 278 8.64 -12.25 -11.41
C LYS A 278 7.32 -13.01 -11.56
N ILE A 279 7.37 -14.31 -11.84
CA ILE A 279 6.20 -15.16 -12.01
C ILE A 279 6.02 -16.00 -10.75
N VAL A 280 4.95 -15.74 -10.01
CA VAL A 280 4.57 -16.49 -8.82
C VAL A 280 3.50 -17.50 -9.21
N LEU A 281 3.78 -18.77 -8.95
CA LEU A 281 2.91 -19.90 -9.25
C LEU A 281 2.53 -20.59 -7.95
N VAL A 282 1.24 -20.69 -7.68
CA VAL A 282 0.70 -21.41 -6.52
C VAL A 282 -0.31 -22.43 -7.01
N PRO A 283 -0.29 -23.69 -6.54
CA PRO A 283 -1.26 -24.69 -6.97
C PRO A 283 -2.63 -24.53 -6.27
N GLY A 284 -3.69 -24.85 -7.00
CA GLY A 284 -5.03 -25.09 -6.48
C GLY A 284 -5.41 -26.57 -6.45
N ASN A 285 -6.70 -26.88 -6.32
CA ASN A 285 -7.22 -28.24 -6.30
C ASN A 285 -7.35 -28.88 -7.68
N HIS A 286 -7.44 -28.11 -8.77
CA HIS A 286 -7.38 -28.62 -10.14
C HIS A 286 -5.95 -28.83 -10.63
N ASP A 287 -4.95 -28.30 -9.93
CA ASP A 287 -3.53 -28.57 -10.18
C ASP A 287 -3.04 -29.92 -9.58
N LEU A 288 -3.93 -30.61 -8.87
CA LEU A 288 -3.75 -31.98 -8.41
C LEU A 288 -4.33 -32.96 -9.43
N ASN A 289 -3.54 -33.97 -9.81
CA ASN A 289 -4.02 -35.03 -10.68
C ASN A 289 -4.78 -36.10 -9.86
N TRP A 290 -6.08 -36.22 -10.11
CA TRP A 290 -6.96 -37.13 -9.37
C TRP A 290 -6.68 -38.62 -9.62
N THR A 291 -6.15 -38.97 -10.79
CA THR A 291 -5.75 -40.35 -11.12
C THR A 291 -4.53 -40.76 -10.30
N LEU A 292 -3.48 -39.92 -10.27
CA LEU A 292 -2.30 -40.15 -9.43
C LEU A 292 -2.67 -40.16 -7.93
N ALA A 293 -3.63 -39.34 -7.52
CA ALA A 293 -4.15 -39.36 -6.15
C ALA A 293 -4.88 -40.67 -5.81
N GLU A 294 -5.51 -41.33 -6.78
CA GLU A 294 -6.15 -42.64 -6.62
C GLU A 294 -5.14 -43.78 -6.61
N GLU A 295 -4.14 -43.75 -7.50
CA GLU A 295 -3.03 -44.72 -7.57
C GLU A 295 -2.15 -44.74 -6.32
N ALA A 296 -2.23 -43.69 -5.49
CA ALA A 296 -1.59 -43.62 -4.19
C ALA A 296 -2.23 -44.52 -3.11
N TYR A 297 -3.32 -45.21 -3.42
CA TYR A 297 -4.03 -46.08 -2.49
C TYR A 297 -3.99 -47.54 -2.91
N ASP A 298 -3.47 -48.39 -2.03
CA ASP A 298 -3.58 -49.84 -2.16
C ASP A 298 -4.84 -50.32 -1.44
N LEU A 299 -5.75 -50.98 -2.17
CA LEU A 299 -7.00 -51.50 -1.62
C LEU A 299 -6.82 -52.92 -1.11
N HIS A 300 -7.03 -53.12 0.20
CA HIS A 300 -6.94 -54.43 0.84
C HIS A 300 -8.30 -54.91 1.34
N ASP A 301 -8.54 -56.22 1.23
CA ASP A 301 -9.69 -56.89 1.87
C ASP A 301 -9.58 -56.79 3.39
N ARG A 302 -10.64 -56.25 4.01
CA ARG A 302 -10.68 -55.98 5.45
C ARG A 302 -10.54 -57.24 6.30
N GLU A 303 -11.09 -58.37 5.85
CA GLU A 303 -11.03 -59.63 6.59
C GLU A 303 -9.67 -60.31 6.46
N LYS A 304 -8.91 -59.99 5.42
CA LYS A 304 -7.60 -60.61 5.13
C LYS A 304 -6.41 -59.74 5.56
N TYR A 305 -6.64 -58.49 5.95
CA TYR A 305 -5.55 -57.57 6.31
C TYR A 305 -4.99 -57.86 7.72
N GLN A 306 -3.74 -58.31 7.78
CA GLN A 306 -3.03 -58.65 9.03
C GLN A 306 -2.10 -57.53 9.55
N GLY A 307 -2.02 -56.38 8.86
CA GLY A 307 -1.13 -55.29 9.23
C GLY A 307 -1.63 -54.46 10.42
N LYS A 308 -0.72 -53.77 11.11
CA LYS A 308 -1.09 -52.78 12.14
C LYS A 308 -1.71 -51.56 11.48
N LEU A 309 -2.99 -51.34 11.71
CA LEU A 309 -3.71 -50.14 11.29
C LEU A 309 -3.14 -48.92 12.02
N LYS A 310 -2.42 -48.05 11.31
CA LYS A 310 -1.94 -46.77 11.85
C LYS A 310 -3.12 -45.78 11.91
N GLN A 311 -3.32 -45.11 13.04
CA GLN A 311 -4.34 -44.07 13.20
C GLN A 311 -4.21 -43.04 12.06
N GLY A 312 -5.33 -42.72 11.41
CA GLY A 312 -5.43 -41.78 10.28
C GLY A 312 -5.65 -42.41 8.89
N HIS A 313 -5.52 -43.74 8.74
CA HIS A 313 -5.56 -44.41 7.43
C HIS A 313 -6.80 -45.29 7.19
N GLN A 314 -7.96 -44.95 7.75
CA GLN A 314 -9.18 -45.70 7.49
C GLN A 314 -10.28 -44.82 6.92
N ILE A 315 -10.45 -44.87 5.60
CA ILE A 315 -11.75 -44.60 4.99
C ILE A 315 -12.49 -45.93 4.98
N LYS A 316 -13.50 -46.09 5.84
CA LYS A 316 -14.30 -47.31 5.91
C LYS A 316 -15.17 -47.41 4.65
N ARG A 317 -14.82 -48.32 3.74
CA ARG A 317 -15.82 -49.06 2.97
C ARG A 317 -16.10 -50.38 3.69
N GLU A 318 -17.32 -50.89 3.59
CA GLU A 318 -17.80 -52.01 4.39
C GLU A 318 -16.95 -53.30 4.20
N GLU A 319 -16.18 -53.41 3.10
CA GLU A 319 -15.39 -54.60 2.74
C GLU A 319 -13.90 -54.35 2.43
N LEU A 320 -13.47 -53.09 2.21
CA LEU A 320 -12.10 -52.75 1.80
C LEU A 320 -11.46 -51.69 2.72
N ILE A 321 -10.15 -51.82 2.95
CA ILE A 321 -9.28 -50.87 3.65
C ILE A 321 -8.36 -50.19 2.63
N PRO A 322 -8.53 -48.89 2.35
CA PRO A 322 -7.60 -48.14 1.53
C PRO A 322 -6.38 -47.73 2.36
N LEU A 323 -5.19 -48.17 1.95
CA LEU A 323 -3.92 -47.77 2.57
C LEU A 323 -3.20 -46.76 1.68
N ARG A 324 -2.96 -45.56 2.23
CA ARG A 324 -2.27 -44.48 1.53
C ARG A 324 -0.75 -44.70 1.53
N ASP A 325 -0.17 -44.75 0.34
CA ASP A 325 1.27 -44.59 0.13
C ASP A 325 1.60 -43.09 0.09
N LYS A 326 2.38 -42.63 1.08
CA LYS A 326 2.75 -41.22 1.20
C LYS A 326 3.55 -40.73 0.00
N ALA A 327 4.51 -41.51 -0.50
CA ALA A 327 5.40 -41.12 -1.58
C ALA A 327 4.64 -41.01 -2.90
N LYS A 328 3.78 -42.00 -3.20
CA LYS A 328 2.88 -41.92 -4.37
C LYS A 328 1.90 -40.76 -4.25
N CYS A 329 1.37 -40.51 -3.05
CA CYS A 329 0.44 -39.40 -2.87
C CYS A 329 1.08 -38.05 -3.15
N GLN A 330 2.35 -37.85 -2.79
CA GLN A 330 3.08 -36.62 -3.15
C GLN A 330 3.17 -36.41 -4.67
N GLN A 331 3.23 -37.47 -5.47
CA GLN A 331 3.30 -37.40 -6.94
C GLN A 331 2.04 -36.82 -7.60
N ARG A 332 0.93 -36.63 -6.89
CA ARG A 332 -0.27 -36.02 -7.48
C ARG A 332 -0.09 -34.57 -7.94
N PHE A 333 0.98 -33.90 -7.51
CA PHE A 333 1.41 -32.58 -8.02
C PHE A 333 2.58 -32.68 -9.01
N ALA A 334 2.93 -33.87 -9.53
CA ALA A 334 4.11 -34.06 -10.39
C ALA A 334 4.03 -33.23 -11.67
N HIS A 335 2.86 -33.17 -12.32
CA HIS A 335 2.68 -32.35 -13.52
C HIS A 335 2.81 -30.85 -13.23
N PHE A 336 2.20 -30.36 -12.14
CA PHE A 336 2.41 -28.98 -11.68
C PHE A 336 3.89 -28.71 -11.36
N SER A 337 4.59 -29.67 -10.75
CA SER A 337 6.02 -29.54 -10.45
C SER A 337 6.88 -29.43 -11.71
N GLN A 338 6.55 -30.20 -12.74
CA GLN A 338 7.26 -30.15 -14.02
C GLN A 338 6.98 -28.83 -14.74
N PHE A 339 5.72 -28.38 -14.77
CA PHE A 339 5.36 -27.06 -15.29
C PHE A 339 6.10 -25.94 -14.55
N TYR A 340 6.13 -25.99 -13.22
CA TYR A 340 6.86 -25.04 -12.40
C TYR A 340 8.36 -25.06 -12.74
N GLU A 341 8.98 -26.22 -12.97
CA GLU A 341 10.37 -26.35 -13.42
C GLU A 341 10.61 -25.66 -14.75
N THR A 342 9.72 -25.85 -15.73
CA THR A 342 9.83 -25.20 -17.04
C THR A 342 9.81 -23.67 -16.95
N ILE A 343 9.04 -23.11 -16.01
CA ILE A 343 8.91 -21.66 -15.84
C ILE A 343 9.99 -21.08 -14.91
N LYS A 344 10.43 -21.83 -13.89
CA LYS A 344 11.25 -21.35 -12.76
C LYS A 344 12.66 -21.92 -12.73
N ASP A 345 13.01 -22.78 -13.68
CA ASP A 345 14.28 -23.51 -13.77
C ASP A 345 14.59 -24.40 -12.54
N GLN A 346 13.59 -24.65 -11.70
CA GLN A 346 13.67 -25.51 -10.52
C GLN A 346 12.30 -26.15 -10.27
N PRO A 347 12.22 -27.44 -9.92
CA PRO A 347 10.93 -28.10 -9.73
C PRO A 347 10.23 -27.62 -8.46
N TYR A 348 8.89 -27.62 -8.50
CA TYR A 348 8.09 -27.40 -7.31
C TYR A 348 8.29 -28.55 -6.32
N PRO A 349 8.57 -28.30 -5.03
CA PRO A 349 8.80 -29.38 -4.09
C PRO A 349 7.53 -30.21 -3.84
N LEU A 350 7.66 -31.52 -3.97
CA LEU A 350 6.59 -32.48 -3.65
C LEU A 350 6.50 -32.78 -2.13
N GLU A 351 7.56 -32.47 -1.38
CA GLU A 351 7.59 -32.59 0.08
C GLU A 351 6.77 -31.47 0.72
N TYR A 352 5.73 -31.83 1.49
CA TYR A 352 4.75 -30.87 2.02
C TYR A 352 5.37 -29.82 2.95
N ASP A 353 6.50 -30.12 3.60
CA ASP A 353 7.22 -29.18 4.48
C ASP A 353 8.08 -28.15 3.72
N GLN A 354 8.12 -28.24 2.39
CA GLN A 354 8.81 -27.33 1.49
C GLN A 354 7.83 -26.54 0.59
N GLN A 355 6.52 -26.79 0.68
CA GLN A 355 5.48 -26.16 -0.16
C GLN A 355 5.07 -24.74 0.29
N ALA A 356 6.07 -23.96 0.73
CA ALA A 356 5.97 -22.55 1.03
C ALA A 356 7.15 -21.83 0.35
N ILE A 357 6.89 -21.19 -0.79
CA ILE A 357 7.91 -20.64 -1.68
C ILE A 357 7.99 -19.12 -1.52
N ILE A 358 9.22 -18.59 -1.43
CA ILE A 358 9.48 -17.16 -1.28
C ILE A 358 10.03 -16.63 -2.61
N ASP A 359 9.29 -15.72 -3.23
CA ASP A 359 9.75 -14.94 -4.37
C ASP A 359 10.08 -13.52 -3.89
N HIS A 360 11.36 -13.12 -3.97
CA HIS A 360 11.83 -11.80 -3.54
C HIS A 360 12.16 -10.93 -4.75
N LEU A 361 11.44 -9.82 -4.89
CA LEU A 361 11.60 -8.84 -5.96
C LEU A 361 12.20 -7.55 -5.38
N PRO A 362 13.54 -7.46 -5.20
CA PRO A 362 14.18 -6.34 -4.51
C PRO A 362 14.00 -5.00 -5.25
N LYS A 363 13.91 -5.02 -6.59
CA LYS A 363 13.68 -3.80 -7.39
C LYS A 363 12.29 -3.20 -7.18
N GLN A 364 11.34 -3.98 -6.68
CA GLN A 364 9.96 -3.60 -6.40
C GLN A 364 9.70 -3.48 -4.89
N ASN A 365 10.71 -3.69 -4.04
CA ASN A 365 10.55 -3.73 -2.58
C ASN A 365 9.47 -4.72 -2.13
N LEU A 366 9.39 -5.87 -2.81
CA LEU A 366 8.29 -6.81 -2.68
C LEU A 366 8.80 -8.22 -2.32
N LEU A 367 8.16 -8.84 -1.34
CA LEU A 367 8.36 -10.23 -0.97
C LEU A 367 7.03 -10.96 -1.03
N ILE A 368 6.96 -12.01 -1.85
CA ILE A 368 5.75 -12.81 -2.06
C ILE A 368 5.98 -14.20 -1.49
N LEU A 369 5.03 -14.68 -0.68
CA LEU A 369 5.02 -16.01 -0.10
C LEU A 369 3.89 -16.83 -0.69
N GLY A 370 4.20 -17.76 -1.59
CA GLY A 370 3.26 -18.73 -2.13
C GLY A 370 3.08 -19.92 -1.17
N LEU A 371 1.84 -20.28 -0.87
CA LEU A 371 1.49 -21.35 0.05
C LEU A 371 0.54 -22.36 -0.63
N ASN A 372 0.91 -23.65 -0.60
CA ASN A 372 -0.01 -24.69 -1.08
C ASN A 372 -1.16 -24.89 -0.10
N SER A 373 -2.36 -24.46 -0.50
CA SER A 373 -3.59 -24.70 0.26
C SER A 373 -4.26 -26.04 -0.05
N ALA A 374 -3.82 -26.71 -1.12
CA ALA A 374 -4.38 -27.96 -1.61
C ALA A 374 -3.61 -29.21 -1.14
N TRP A 375 -2.60 -29.06 -0.27
CA TRP A 375 -1.67 -30.13 0.10
C TRP A 375 -2.30 -31.30 0.87
N GLU A 376 -3.48 -31.13 1.49
CA GLU A 376 -4.22 -32.23 2.14
C GLU A 376 -5.16 -32.95 1.18
N LEU A 377 -5.52 -32.33 0.05
CA LEU A 377 -6.51 -32.90 -0.85
C LEU A 377 -5.99 -34.20 -1.44
N ASP A 378 -6.87 -35.19 -1.50
CA ASP A 378 -6.64 -36.46 -2.18
C ASP A 378 -7.98 -37.11 -2.57
N LYS A 379 -7.92 -38.31 -3.16
CA LYS A 379 -9.08 -39.07 -3.65
C LYS A 379 -10.25 -39.11 -2.65
N TYR A 380 -9.97 -39.24 -1.36
CA TYR A 380 -10.97 -39.43 -0.30
C TYR A 380 -11.14 -38.22 0.62
N LEU A 381 -10.19 -37.28 0.61
CA LEU A 381 -10.24 -36.01 1.32
C LEU A 381 -10.31 -34.86 0.32
N ARG A 382 -11.49 -34.64 -0.29
CA ARG A 382 -11.66 -33.67 -1.38
C ARG A 382 -12.00 -32.24 -0.94
N ALA A 383 -12.25 -32.03 0.35
CA ALA A 383 -12.73 -30.76 0.90
C ALA A 383 -11.78 -30.02 1.86
N PRO A 384 -10.96 -30.68 2.71
CA PRO A 384 -10.16 -29.93 3.67
C PRO A 384 -9.02 -29.19 2.96
N ALA A 385 -9.14 -27.86 2.94
CA ALA A 385 -8.06 -26.96 2.56
C ALA A 385 -7.35 -26.46 3.82
N SER A 386 -6.02 -26.42 3.78
CA SER A 386 -5.22 -25.94 4.89
C SER A 386 -3.81 -25.54 4.45
N ILE A 387 -3.05 -24.88 5.31
CA ILE A 387 -1.64 -24.56 5.07
C ILE A 387 -0.76 -25.48 5.91
N HIS A 388 0.20 -26.16 5.29
CA HIS A 388 1.10 -27.07 5.99
C HIS A 388 1.95 -26.32 7.04
N ARG A 389 1.79 -26.69 8.31
CA ARG A 389 2.32 -25.94 9.46
C ARG A 389 3.85 -25.84 9.49
N ILE A 390 4.54 -26.89 9.04
CA ILE A 390 6.00 -26.91 8.99
C ILE A 390 6.52 -26.09 7.80
N ALA A 391 5.85 -26.13 6.64
CA ALA A 391 6.23 -25.32 5.49
C ALA A 391 6.18 -23.83 5.82
N LEU A 392 5.06 -23.37 6.40
CA LEU A 392 4.96 -22.00 6.88
C LEU A 392 6.02 -21.65 7.92
N THR A 393 6.33 -22.57 8.83
CA THR A 393 7.36 -22.34 9.84
C THR A 393 8.74 -22.19 9.23
N ASN A 394 9.07 -23.02 8.24
CA ASN A 394 10.32 -22.94 7.51
C ASN A 394 10.43 -21.62 6.76
N ALA A 395 9.40 -21.22 6.01
CA ALA A 395 9.37 -19.95 5.29
C ALA A 395 9.48 -18.73 6.23
N LEU A 396 8.69 -18.67 7.30
CA LEU A 396 8.77 -17.58 8.28
C LEU A 396 10.13 -17.53 8.99
N ASN A 397 10.78 -18.68 9.22
CA ASN A 397 12.14 -18.72 9.76
C ASN A 397 13.16 -18.16 8.75
N GLN A 398 13.02 -18.47 7.46
CA GLN A 398 13.86 -17.90 6.40
C GLN A 398 13.68 -16.38 6.32
N ILE A 399 12.43 -15.89 6.30
CA ILE A 399 12.11 -14.45 6.29
C ILE A 399 12.73 -13.75 7.49
N ARG A 400 12.58 -14.30 8.70
CA ARG A 400 13.10 -13.67 9.92
C ARG A 400 14.64 -13.67 9.99
N ARG A 401 15.30 -14.66 9.38
CA ARG A 401 16.77 -14.82 9.44
C ARG A 401 17.50 -14.12 8.30
N ASN A 402 16.81 -13.77 7.22
CA ASN A 402 17.37 -13.02 6.11
C ASN A 402 17.02 -11.52 6.25
N PRO A 403 18.01 -10.63 6.47
CA PRO A 403 17.77 -9.19 6.61
C PRO A 403 17.04 -8.55 5.43
N ASP A 404 17.28 -8.99 4.20
CA ASP A 404 16.64 -8.45 3.00
C ASP A 404 15.14 -8.77 3.00
N TYR A 405 14.78 -9.98 3.45
CA TYR A 405 13.39 -10.41 3.53
C TYR A 405 12.68 -9.78 4.73
N LEU A 406 13.35 -9.76 5.89
CA LEU A 406 12.81 -9.18 7.12
C LEU A 406 12.46 -7.70 6.92
N ASN A 407 13.39 -6.94 6.33
CA ASN A 407 13.24 -5.50 6.11
C ASN A 407 12.51 -5.17 4.79
N CYS A 408 12.06 -6.17 4.04
CA CYS A 408 11.29 -5.94 2.81
C CYS A 408 10.02 -5.14 3.14
N PRO A 409 9.82 -3.94 2.54
CA PRO A 409 8.73 -3.04 2.91
C PRO A 409 7.34 -3.64 2.73
N LEU A 410 7.14 -4.40 1.65
CA LEU A 410 5.85 -4.99 1.34
C LEU A 410 5.94 -6.51 1.26
N LYS A 411 5.11 -7.18 2.06
CA LYS A 411 5.02 -8.64 2.10
C LYS A 411 3.61 -9.09 1.74
N ILE A 412 3.51 -9.98 0.76
CA ILE A 412 2.27 -10.51 0.19
C ILE A 412 2.23 -12.02 0.39
N ALA A 413 1.12 -12.57 0.87
CA ALA A 413 0.90 -14.01 0.87
C ALA A 413 -0.05 -14.42 -0.26
N VAL A 414 0.15 -15.59 -0.85
CA VAL A 414 -0.68 -16.09 -1.96
C VAL A 414 -1.02 -17.55 -1.70
N TRP A 415 -2.30 -17.89 -1.80
CA TRP A 415 -2.81 -19.26 -1.73
C TRP A 415 -4.15 -19.36 -2.45
N HIS A 416 -4.59 -20.56 -2.81
CA HIS A 416 -5.80 -20.72 -3.62
C HIS A 416 -7.12 -20.66 -2.84
N HIS A 417 -7.29 -21.52 -1.83
CA HIS A 417 -8.56 -21.71 -1.14
C HIS A 417 -8.93 -20.54 -0.21
N PRO A 418 -10.21 -20.17 -0.10
CA PRO A 418 -10.63 -19.00 0.66
C PRO A 418 -10.63 -19.27 2.18
N LEU A 419 -10.56 -18.21 2.97
CA LEU A 419 -10.77 -18.30 4.43
C LEU A 419 -12.25 -18.50 4.78
N ASN A 420 -13.13 -17.91 3.96
CA ASN A 420 -14.58 -17.97 4.09
C ASN A 420 -15.18 -18.31 2.73
N SER A 421 -16.02 -19.34 2.68
CA SER A 421 -16.85 -19.70 1.53
C SER A 421 -18.15 -20.34 2.04
N ASP A 422 -19.15 -20.43 1.17
CA ASP A 422 -20.39 -21.17 1.43
C ASP A 422 -20.16 -22.69 1.53
N GLY A 423 -19.03 -23.17 1.01
CA GLY A 423 -18.67 -24.58 0.91
C GLY A 423 -17.82 -25.13 2.05
N SER A 424 -17.55 -26.43 2.00
CA SER A 424 -16.62 -27.13 2.90
C SER A 424 -15.14 -26.95 2.53
N ASP A 425 -14.88 -26.26 1.43
CA ASP A 425 -13.59 -26.04 0.76
C ASP A 425 -12.79 -24.85 1.31
N ARG A 426 -13.31 -24.17 2.33
CA ARG A 426 -12.60 -23.11 3.04
C ARG A 426 -11.51 -23.62 3.99
N ILE A 427 -10.50 -22.80 4.20
CA ILE A 427 -9.49 -23.03 5.24
C ILE A 427 -10.08 -22.75 6.62
N THR A 428 -10.27 -23.81 7.41
CA THR A 428 -10.87 -23.73 8.76
C THR A 428 -9.85 -23.44 9.86
N ASP A 429 -8.63 -23.97 9.75
CA ASP A 429 -7.53 -23.65 10.67
C ASP A 429 -6.87 -22.33 10.25
N GLN A 430 -7.38 -21.23 10.77
CA GLN A 430 -6.87 -19.89 10.48
C GLN A 430 -5.70 -19.47 11.39
N GLY A 431 -5.11 -20.37 12.18
CA GLY A 431 -3.95 -20.02 13.02
C GLY A 431 -2.75 -19.51 12.21
N PHE A 432 -2.65 -19.89 10.94
CA PHE A 432 -1.57 -19.45 10.05
C PHE A 432 -1.62 -17.95 9.73
N ILE A 433 -2.80 -17.37 9.52
CA ILE A 433 -2.93 -15.95 9.13
C ILE A 433 -2.51 -15.01 10.26
N GLN A 434 -2.71 -15.44 11.51
CA GLN A 434 -2.18 -14.75 12.69
C GLN A 434 -0.66 -14.66 12.65
N ARG A 435 0.01 -15.74 12.22
CA ARG A 435 1.48 -15.77 12.08
C ARG A 435 1.95 -14.87 10.95
N LEU A 436 1.21 -14.82 9.84
CA LEU A 436 1.48 -13.88 8.74
C LEU A 436 1.35 -12.42 9.20
N ALA A 437 0.31 -12.09 9.97
CA ALA A 437 0.14 -10.75 10.56
C ALA A 437 1.32 -10.37 11.46
N VAL A 438 1.74 -11.27 12.35
CA VAL A 438 2.92 -11.06 13.22
C VAL A 438 4.21 -10.88 12.41
N ALA A 439 4.33 -11.57 11.27
CA ALA A 439 5.48 -11.47 10.37
C ALA A 439 5.45 -10.25 9.43
N GLY A 440 4.45 -9.38 9.55
CA GLY A 440 4.36 -8.12 8.79
C GLY A 440 3.83 -8.27 7.38
N PHE A 441 3.07 -9.33 7.07
CA PHE A 441 2.32 -9.42 5.81
C PHE A 441 1.16 -8.42 5.80
N ARG A 442 0.97 -7.73 4.67
CA ARG A 442 -0.02 -6.65 4.53
C ARG A 442 -1.27 -7.07 3.76
N PHE A 443 -1.16 -7.99 2.81
CA PHE A 443 -2.32 -8.58 2.12
C PHE A 443 -2.08 -10.03 1.77
N PHE A 444 -3.19 -10.70 1.49
CA PHE A 444 -3.20 -12.01 0.85
C PHE A 444 -4.05 -12.03 -0.42
N LEU A 445 -3.63 -12.83 -1.38
CA LEU A 445 -4.30 -13.03 -2.65
C LEU A 445 -4.78 -14.47 -2.75
N HIS A 446 -6.00 -14.67 -3.26
CA HIS A 446 -6.56 -15.99 -3.47
C HIS A 446 -7.59 -16.06 -4.61
N GLY A 447 -8.12 -17.26 -4.84
CA GLY A 447 -9.09 -17.59 -5.89
C GLY A 447 -10.23 -18.47 -5.41
N HIS A 448 -10.55 -19.52 -6.18
CA HIS A 448 -11.44 -20.65 -5.88
C HIS A 448 -12.95 -20.33 -5.85
N ILE A 449 -13.34 -19.17 -5.32
CA ILE A 449 -14.77 -18.81 -5.19
C ILE A 449 -15.41 -18.32 -6.49
N HIS A 450 -14.62 -18.18 -7.56
CA HIS A 450 -15.03 -17.71 -8.90
C HIS A 450 -15.74 -16.34 -8.89
N LYS A 451 -15.38 -15.49 -7.92
CA LYS A 451 -15.89 -14.13 -7.76
C LYS A 451 -14.82 -13.24 -7.15
N ALA A 452 -14.56 -12.09 -7.77
CA ALA A 452 -13.74 -11.06 -7.13
C ALA A 452 -14.45 -10.50 -5.89
N GLU A 453 -13.74 -10.52 -4.77
CA GLU A 453 -14.23 -10.22 -3.43
C GLU A 453 -13.08 -9.63 -2.60
N THR A 454 -13.43 -8.82 -1.61
CA THR A 454 -12.50 -8.28 -0.62
C THR A 454 -12.83 -8.81 0.76
N SER A 455 -11.79 -8.99 1.57
CA SER A 455 -11.96 -9.32 2.98
C SER A 455 -10.91 -8.61 3.81
N LEU A 456 -11.11 -8.57 5.13
CA LEU A 456 -10.16 -7.95 6.05
C LEU A 456 -9.98 -8.84 7.27
N PHE A 457 -8.76 -9.32 7.48
CA PHE A 457 -8.35 -9.97 8.71
C PHE A 457 -7.69 -8.96 9.65
N ARG A 458 -8.31 -8.67 10.80
CA ARG A 458 -7.71 -7.80 11.84
C ARG A 458 -7.09 -8.65 12.92
N TYR A 459 -5.76 -8.58 13.07
CA TYR A 459 -5.06 -9.25 14.15
C TYR A 459 -5.11 -8.40 15.43
N ASP A 460 -4.73 -7.12 15.33
CA ASP A 460 -4.91 -6.16 16.40
C ASP A 460 -6.11 -5.25 16.08
N LEU A 461 -6.89 -4.87 17.10
CA LEU A 461 -8.11 -4.07 16.93
C LEU A 461 -7.85 -2.55 16.90
N SER A 462 -6.63 -2.11 17.21
CA SER A 462 -6.24 -0.71 17.12
C SER A 462 -6.26 -0.23 15.66
N PRO A 463 -6.51 1.08 15.40
CA PRO A 463 -6.50 1.62 14.04
C PRO A 463 -5.20 1.37 13.26
N SER A 464 -4.05 1.45 13.94
CA SER A 464 -2.71 1.14 13.41
C SER A 464 -2.28 -0.32 13.66
N GLY A 465 -3.24 -1.17 14.04
CA GLY A 465 -3.01 -2.58 14.34
C GLY A 465 -2.63 -3.42 13.13
N ARG A 466 -1.96 -4.56 13.35
CA ARG A 466 -1.64 -5.50 12.27
C ARG A 466 -2.93 -6.05 11.66
N LYS A 467 -3.00 -6.02 10.33
CA LYS A 467 -4.14 -6.47 9.53
C LYS A 467 -3.67 -6.97 8.18
N LEU A 468 -4.46 -7.86 7.58
CA LEU A 468 -4.27 -8.30 6.20
C LEU A 468 -5.54 -8.03 5.40
N ASP A 469 -5.42 -7.29 4.31
CA ASP A 469 -6.48 -7.17 3.31
C ASP A 469 -6.44 -8.41 2.38
N GLY A 470 -7.59 -9.01 2.15
CA GLY A 470 -7.76 -10.15 1.25
C GLY A 470 -8.27 -9.71 -0.11
N ILE A 471 -7.62 -10.17 -1.17
CA ILE A 471 -7.94 -9.83 -2.56
C ILE A 471 -8.22 -11.12 -3.34
N CYS A 472 -9.48 -11.37 -3.69
CA CYS A 472 -9.86 -12.49 -4.56
C CYS A 472 -9.86 -12.06 -6.03
N ALA A 473 -9.24 -12.84 -6.92
CA ALA A 473 -9.20 -12.55 -8.37
C ALA A 473 -10.55 -12.74 -9.08
N GLY A 474 -11.40 -13.64 -8.58
CA GLY A 474 -12.46 -14.23 -9.37
C GLY A 474 -11.93 -15.42 -10.17
N THR A 475 -12.50 -15.70 -11.34
CA THR A 475 -12.00 -16.76 -12.23
C THR A 475 -11.67 -16.21 -13.61
N PHE A 476 -10.48 -16.52 -14.12
CA PHE A 476 -10.04 -16.03 -15.41
C PHE A 476 -10.64 -16.83 -16.58
N GLY A 477 -10.70 -18.15 -16.45
CA GLY A 477 -11.03 -19.04 -17.55
C GLY A 477 -11.83 -20.30 -17.19
N ALA A 478 -12.35 -20.43 -15.96
CA ALA A 478 -13.14 -21.60 -15.57
C ALA A 478 -14.31 -21.85 -16.54
N PRO A 479 -14.70 -23.13 -16.77
CA PRO A 479 -15.83 -23.48 -17.61
C PRO A 479 -17.12 -22.75 -17.19
N THR A 480 -17.98 -22.42 -18.15
CA THR A 480 -19.25 -21.70 -17.88
C THR A 480 -20.14 -22.37 -16.85
N VAL A 481 -20.10 -23.71 -16.76
CA VAL A 481 -20.85 -24.50 -15.77
C VAL A 481 -20.33 -24.34 -14.33
N GLU A 482 -19.09 -23.87 -14.16
CA GLU A 482 -18.45 -23.61 -12.87
C GLU A 482 -18.51 -22.13 -12.48
N LEU A 483 -18.98 -21.25 -13.37
CA LEU A 483 -19.21 -19.84 -13.03
C LEU A 483 -20.30 -19.72 -11.97
N ARG A 484 -20.05 -18.86 -10.96
CA ARG A 484 -21.11 -18.47 -10.04
C ARG A 484 -22.15 -17.66 -10.80
N SER A 485 -23.43 -17.98 -10.60
CA SER A 485 -24.53 -17.26 -11.22
C SER A 485 -24.42 -15.75 -10.97
N GLY A 486 -24.40 -14.97 -12.05
CA GLY A 486 -24.26 -13.51 -12.02
C GLY A 486 -22.82 -12.98 -11.95
N TYR A 487 -21.80 -13.85 -11.93
CA TYR A 487 -20.40 -13.45 -11.95
C TYR A 487 -19.73 -13.81 -13.28
N PRO A 488 -19.14 -12.83 -14.00
CA PRO A 488 -18.42 -13.06 -15.24
C PRO A 488 -17.02 -13.65 -14.97
N TRP A 489 -16.25 -13.93 -16.02
CA TRP A 489 -14.80 -14.12 -15.87
C TRP A 489 -14.14 -12.81 -15.44
N GLN A 490 -13.08 -12.90 -14.65
CA GLN A 490 -12.46 -11.78 -13.96
C GLN A 490 -10.95 -11.93 -13.82
N TYR A 491 -10.28 -10.79 -13.72
CA TYR A 491 -8.92 -10.71 -13.20
C TYR A 491 -8.67 -9.38 -12.50
N ASN A 492 -7.56 -9.30 -11.77
CA ASN A 492 -7.15 -8.08 -11.08
C ASN A 492 -5.83 -7.54 -11.65
N LEU A 493 -5.76 -6.22 -11.84
CA LEU A 493 -4.51 -5.48 -12.00
C LEU A 493 -4.24 -4.69 -10.71
N LEU A 494 -3.15 -5.01 -10.03
CA LEU A 494 -2.71 -4.33 -8.82
C LEU A 494 -1.69 -3.26 -9.21
N LYS A 495 -1.97 -2.02 -8.82
CA LYS A 495 -1.10 -0.87 -9.06
C LYS A 495 -0.63 -0.34 -7.72
N ILE A 496 0.65 -0.52 -7.44
CA ILE A 496 1.27 -0.05 -6.19
C ILE A 496 2.05 1.23 -6.47
N ASN A 497 1.68 2.28 -5.76
CA ASN A 497 2.40 3.54 -5.63
C ASN A 497 2.85 3.68 -4.17
N ASP A 498 3.83 4.54 -3.87
CA ASP A 498 4.55 4.63 -2.59
C ASP A 498 3.79 4.17 -1.33
N LYS A 499 2.60 4.70 -1.05
CA LYS A 499 1.80 4.39 0.15
C LYS A 499 0.41 3.81 -0.13
N GLN A 500 0.13 3.41 -1.36
CA GLN A 500 -1.21 2.98 -1.76
C GLN A 500 -1.17 1.88 -2.81
N LEU A 501 -1.96 0.84 -2.59
CA LEU A 501 -2.34 -0.15 -3.58
C LEU A 501 -3.71 0.20 -4.14
N THR A 502 -3.80 0.32 -5.46
CA THR A 502 -5.08 0.34 -6.20
C THR A 502 -5.31 -1.03 -6.82
N VAL A 503 -6.47 -1.62 -6.56
CA VAL A 503 -6.88 -2.89 -7.16
C VAL A 503 -7.90 -2.60 -8.24
N HIS A 504 -7.53 -2.72 -9.51
CA HIS A 504 -8.45 -2.66 -10.63
C HIS A 504 -9.00 -4.05 -10.91
N THR A 505 -10.32 -4.16 -11.01
CA THR A 505 -11.01 -5.41 -11.36
C THR A 505 -11.57 -5.33 -12.77
N ARG A 506 -11.29 -6.35 -13.55
CA ARG A 506 -11.64 -6.46 -14.96
C ARG A 506 -12.56 -7.64 -15.16
N ARG A 507 -13.43 -7.57 -16.17
CA ARG A 507 -14.36 -8.66 -16.49
C ARG A 507 -14.50 -8.91 -17.97
N ARG A 508 -14.85 -10.14 -18.31
CA ARG A 508 -15.26 -10.56 -19.65
C ARG A 508 -16.57 -11.34 -19.53
N GLU A 509 -17.59 -10.96 -20.29
CA GLU A 509 -18.93 -11.56 -20.22
C GLU A 509 -19.12 -12.75 -21.18
N GLU A 510 -18.40 -12.73 -22.31
CA GLU A 510 -18.46 -13.77 -23.34
C GLU A 510 -17.09 -14.43 -23.46
N GLU A 511 -17.02 -15.75 -23.64
CA GLU A 511 -15.74 -16.50 -23.70
C GLU A 511 -14.77 -15.92 -24.74
N ASN A 512 -15.30 -15.52 -25.90
CA ASN A 512 -14.52 -14.91 -27.00
C ASN A 512 -14.60 -13.37 -27.02
N GLY A 513 -15.17 -12.76 -25.98
CA GLY A 513 -15.37 -11.31 -25.88
C GLY A 513 -14.13 -10.54 -25.41
N ALA A 514 -14.22 -9.22 -25.41
CA ALA A 514 -13.18 -8.35 -24.85
C ALA A 514 -13.32 -8.20 -23.33
N TRP A 515 -12.20 -8.00 -22.65
CA TRP A 515 -12.18 -7.55 -21.26
C TRP A 515 -12.63 -6.08 -21.18
N LYS A 516 -13.22 -5.71 -20.05
CA LYS A 516 -13.72 -4.35 -19.76
C LYS A 516 -13.71 -4.08 -18.25
N PRO A 517 -13.86 -2.81 -17.81
CA PRO A 517 -14.00 -2.49 -16.39
C PRO A 517 -15.12 -3.27 -15.69
N ASP A 518 -14.83 -3.78 -14.50
CA ASP A 518 -15.82 -4.43 -13.63
C ASP A 518 -16.26 -3.50 -12.50
N SER A 519 -17.18 -2.57 -12.82
CA SER A 519 -17.66 -1.56 -11.88
C SER A 519 -18.58 -2.11 -10.78
N ARG A 520 -18.05 -2.96 -9.90
CA ARG A 520 -18.79 -3.63 -8.83
C ARG A 520 -18.65 -3.00 -7.44
N TRP A 521 -17.66 -2.12 -7.26
CA TRP A 521 -17.33 -1.57 -5.95
C TRP A 521 -18.21 -0.35 -5.64
N SER A 522 -19.27 -0.58 -4.86
CA SER A 522 -20.23 0.45 -4.46
C SER A 522 -19.57 1.56 -3.64
N GLN A 523 -19.91 2.82 -3.93
CA GLN A 523 -19.33 4.00 -3.28
C GLN A 523 -20.27 4.67 -2.26
N GLY A 524 -21.34 3.97 -1.88
CA GLY A 524 -22.40 4.47 -1.01
C GLY A 524 -23.64 4.96 -1.78
N PRO A 525 -24.71 5.35 -1.05
CA PRO A 525 -25.99 5.70 -1.66
C PRO A 525 -25.88 6.82 -2.71
N GLY A 526 -26.47 6.60 -3.89
CA GLY A 526 -26.53 7.60 -4.97
C GLY A 526 -25.23 7.82 -5.75
N LYS A 527 -24.15 7.07 -5.46
CA LYS A 527 -22.88 7.15 -6.19
C LYS A 527 -22.72 5.97 -7.14
N SER A 528 -22.14 6.23 -8.32
CA SER A 528 -21.75 5.19 -9.26
C SER A 528 -20.74 4.23 -8.64
N ALA A 529 -20.86 2.94 -8.94
CA ALA A 529 -19.85 1.95 -8.57
C ALA A 529 -18.55 2.17 -9.38
N LEU A 530 -17.43 1.78 -8.79
CA LEU A 530 -16.10 1.85 -9.42
C LEU A 530 -15.62 0.45 -9.78
N ASP A 531 -14.74 0.37 -10.77
CA ASP A 531 -13.99 -0.83 -11.16
C ASP A 531 -12.69 -1.00 -10.38
N TYR A 532 -12.45 -0.14 -9.39
CA TYR A 532 -11.30 -0.23 -8.51
C TYR A 532 -11.63 0.16 -7.07
N TYR A 533 -10.72 -0.19 -6.17
CA TYR A 533 -10.70 0.29 -4.78
C TYR A 533 -9.25 0.44 -4.29
N TYR A 534 -9.08 1.14 -3.17
CA TYR A 534 -7.78 1.47 -2.60
C TYR A 534 -7.51 0.72 -1.30
N ILE A 535 -6.26 0.32 -1.10
CA ILE A 535 -5.72 -0.20 0.16
C ILE A 535 -4.52 0.67 0.54
N GLU A 536 -4.54 1.23 1.74
CA GLU A 536 -3.41 1.97 2.31
C GLU A 536 -2.30 1.02 2.76
N LEU A 537 -1.04 1.33 2.40
CA LEU A 537 0.13 0.48 2.66
C LEU A 537 0.87 0.83 3.95
#